data_AF-A0AAU3UDS5-F1
#
_entry.id   AF-A0AAU3UDS5-F1
#
_cell.length_a   1.000
_cell.length_b   1.000
_cell.length_c   1.000
_cell.angle_alpha   90.00
_cell.angle_beta   90.00
_cell.angle_gamma   90.00
#
_symmetry.space_group_name_H-M   'P 1'
#
loop_
_entity.id
_entity.type
_entity.pdbx_description
1 polymer ?
#
loop_
_entity_poly.entity_id
_entity_poly.type
_entity_poly.pdbx_seq_one_letter_code
_entity_poly.pdbx_strand_id
1 'polypeptide(L)'
;MKRRVAAAAAVTLVALLSGCSTGSGHHDQAAPSTTPAATTSAAAKTTTSAPPKPADSATYRQTDTVLGVPGYFFKTPSGKFQCGILDQPTHISLDGPVAAGCQGTAAAIPSGEKDCVSSGNTQPPMPAFGVGPSGAQFACTADAVFYGHADAPALPYGSKLTVGNYSCLSQEAGITCTLDTTGAYFFVSAQSSRVVNSSGGNQGSGKIVVPDVRGERPAKATQLLGDAGLTGKTVGGTDRGPAGGQCVVVSQQPEAGSKADKGAEITMQTGEAGGGTC
;
A
#
# COMPACT_ATOMS: atom_id res chain seq x y z
N MET A 1 57.66 5.80 30.82
CA MET A 1 58.54 6.32 29.74
C MET A 1 57.72 7.34 28.94
N LYS A 2 57.71 8.65 29.25
CA LYS A 2 58.42 9.76 28.55
C LYS A 2 58.54 9.49 27.02
N ARG A 3 57.96 10.28 26.09
CA ARG A 3 58.22 11.71 25.76
C ARG A 3 57.10 12.29 24.85
N ARG A 4 56.57 13.50 25.15
CA ARG A 4 56.76 14.85 24.49
C ARG A 4 56.01 15.00 23.13
N VAL A 5 54.95 15.80 22.97
CA VAL A 5 54.74 17.29 23.04
C VAL A 5 55.15 18.06 21.76
N ALA A 6 54.21 18.94 21.34
CA ALA A 6 54.29 20.16 20.51
C ALA A 6 53.97 20.05 19.00
N ALA A 7 53.40 21.05 18.30
CA ALA A 7 52.56 22.22 18.59
C ALA A 7 52.40 23.03 17.27
N ALA A 8 51.25 23.74 17.12
CA ALA A 8 51.00 24.97 16.33
C ALA A 8 51.14 24.91 14.78
N ALA A 9 50.47 25.69 13.92
CA ALA A 9 49.70 26.96 13.99
C ALA A 9 48.70 26.99 12.79
N ALA A 10 47.42 27.36 12.95
CA ALA A 10 46.80 28.68 12.74
C ALA A 10 47.11 29.40 11.40
N VAL A 11 46.09 29.57 10.53
CA VAL A 11 45.77 30.83 9.80
C VAL A 11 44.26 30.85 9.46
N THR A 12 43.65 31.99 9.78
CA THR A 12 42.27 32.44 9.56
C THR A 12 42.05 33.00 8.15
N LEU A 13 40.82 32.91 7.61
CA LEU A 13 40.27 33.96 6.76
C LEU A 13 38.73 34.03 6.86
N VAL A 14 38.23 35.19 7.24
CA VAL A 14 36.82 35.61 7.29
C VAL A 14 36.49 36.32 5.99
N ALA A 15 35.31 36.05 5.40
CA ALA A 15 34.64 37.00 4.52
C ALA A 15 33.11 36.82 4.60
N LEU A 16 32.46 37.84 5.17
CA LEU A 16 31.02 38.07 5.18
C LEU A 16 30.57 38.58 3.81
N LEU A 17 29.42 38.13 3.30
CA LEU A 17 28.58 38.92 2.38
C LEU A 17 27.10 38.61 2.64
N SER A 18 26.50 39.49 3.43
CA SER A 18 25.06 39.77 3.49
C SER A 18 24.67 40.67 2.31
N GLY A 19 23.65 40.29 1.57
CA GLY A 19 23.08 41.10 0.47
C GLY A 19 21.56 41.03 0.45
N CYS A 20 20.91 41.94 1.18
CA CYS A 20 19.53 42.37 0.91
C CYS A 20 19.59 43.57 -0.04
N SER A 21 18.82 43.55 -1.12
CA SER A 21 18.58 44.75 -1.93
C SER A 21 17.09 44.87 -2.22
N THR A 22 16.45 45.82 -1.55
CA THR A 22 15.12 46.35 -1.84
C THR A 22 15.33 47.60 -2.69
N GLY A 23 14.77 47.63 -3.90
CA GLY A 23 14.84 48.79 -4.79
C GLY A 23 13.55 48.94 -5.58
N SER A 24 12.74 49.93 -5.19
CA SER A 24 11.60 50.42 -5.95
C SER A 24 12.06 51.54 -6.89
N GLY A 25 11.69 51.46 -8.17
CA GLY A 25 11.91 52.50 -9.15
C GLY A 25 11.13 52.23 -10.43
N HIS A 26 10.12 53.05 -10.69
CA HIS A 26 9.32 53.10 -11.92
C HIS A 26 10.17 53.57 -13.10
N HIS A 27 10.00 52.97 -14.29
CA HIS A 27 10.04 53.66 -15.59
C HIS A 27 9.31 52.85 -16.67
N ASP A 28 8.66 53.61 -17.55
CA ASP A 28 7.65 53.24 -18.53
C ASP A 28 8.07 52.28 -19.67
N GLN A 29 7.07 51.45 -20.04
CA GLN A 29 6.59 51.19 -21.40
C GLN A 29 7.52 50.52 -22.44
N ALA A 30 7.27 49.23 -22.67
CA ALA A 30 7.19 48.64 -24.01
C ALA A 30 6.32 47.37 -23.96
N ALA A 31 5.19 47.36 -24.67
CA ALA A 31 4.47 46.11 -24.97
C ALA A 31 5.27 45.31 -26.02
N PRO A 32 5.34 43.98 -25.90
CA PRO A 32 4.70 43.19 -26.96
C PRO A 32 4.05 41.88 -26.49
N SER A 33 2.97 41.56 -27.21
CA SER A 33 2.59 40.22 -27.69
C SER A 33 2.48 39.06 -26.70
N THR A 34 1.24 38.77 -26.32
CA THR A 34 0.81 37.48 -25.78
C THR A 34 1.04 36.36 -26.80
N THR A 35 2.06 35.53 -26.58
CA THR A 35 2.14 34.18 -27.16
C THR A 35 1.60 33.19 -26.12
N PRO A 36 0.55 32.40 -26.42
CA PRO A 36 0.16 31.31 -25.55
C PRO A 36 1.30 30.28 -25.52
N ALA A 37 1.88 30.05 -24.34
CA ALA A 37 2.73 28.90 -24.11
C ALA A 37 1.89 27.64 -24.39
N ALA A 38 2.19 26.95 -25.49
CA ALA A 38 1.65 25.64 -25.76
C ALA A 38 2.17 24.70 -24.66
N THR A 39 1.35 24.45 -23.66
CA THR A 39 1.55 23.36 -22.71
C THR A 39 1.43 22.06 -23.51
N THR A 40 2.57 21.56 -24.00
CA THR A 40 2.65 20.21 -24.55
C THR A 40 2.41 19.25 -23.39
N SER A 41 1.14 18.94 -23.17
CA SER A 41 0.69 17.87 -22.31
C SER A 41 1.21 16.58 -22.94
N ALA A 42 2.40 16.14 -22.51
CA ALA A 42 2.93 14.83 -22.83
C ALA A 42 1.98 13.82 -22.19
N ALA A 43 1.00 13.38 -22.97
CA ALA A 43 0.15 12.25 -22.62
C ALA A 43 1.08 11.10 -22.22
N ALA A 44 1.00 10.71 -20.95
CA ALA A 44 1.64 9.50 -20.46
C ALA A 44 1.17 8.37 -21.37
N LYS A 45 2.09 7.82 -22.18
CA LYS A 45 1.83 6.58 -22.92
C LYS A 45 1.47 5.55 -21.86
N THR A 46 0.20 5.19 -21.78
CA THR A 46 -0.24 3.94 -21.20
C THR A 46 0.39 2.83 -22.04
N THR A 47 1.60 2.41 -21.66
CA THR A 47 2.19 1.17 -22.16
C THR A 47 1.31 0.05 -21.62
N THR A 48 0.38 -0.41 -22.46
CA THR A 48 -0.24 -1.72 -22.30
C THR A 48 0.90 -2.73 -22.34
N SER A 49 1.37 -3.15 -21.17
CA SER A 49 2.43 -4.15 -21.03
C SER A 49 2.00 -5.42 -21.75
N ALA A 50 2.91 -6.00 -22.53
CA ALA A 50 2.67 -7.31 -23.14
C ALA A 50 2.26 -8.34 -22.07
N PRO A 51 1.42 -9.33 -22.41
CA PRO A 51 1.06 -10.41 -21.49
C PRO A 51 2.30 -11.12 -20.96
N PRO A 52 2.32 -11.51 -19.67
CA PRO A 52 3.49 -12.13 -19.09
C PRO A 52 3.73 -13.53 -19.66
N LYS A 53 5.00 -13.86 -19.91
CA LYS A 53 5.42 -15.18 -20.38
C LYS A 53 5.28 -16.22 -19.25
N PRO A 54 4.63 -17.37 -19.48
CA PRO A 54 4.63 -18.46 -18.50
C PRO A 54 6.04 -19.01 -18.30
N ALA A 55 6.43 -19.19 -17.03
CA ALA A 55 7.67 -19.85 -16.65
C ALA A 55 7.45 -21.35 -16.42
N ASP A 56 8.42 -22.18 -16.77
CA ASP A 56 8.36 -23.61 -16.50
C ASP A 56 8.64 -23.87 -15.01
N SER A 57 7.63 -24.39 -14.30
CA SER A 57 7.72 -24.69 -12.87
C SER A 57 8.79 -25.73 -12.52
N ALA A 58 9.11 -26.66 -13.43
CA ALA A 58 10.11 -27.70 -13.15
C ALA A 58 11.50 -27.10 -12.92
N THR A 59 11.80 -25.96 -13.53
CA THR A 59 13.07 -25.24 -13.35
C THR A 59 13.28 -24.73 -11.93
N TYR A 60 12.19 -24.47 -11.20
CA TYR A 60 12.24 -23.83 -9.88
C TYR A 60 12.04 -24.81 -8.73
N ARG A 61 11.70 -26.08 -9.02
CA ARG A 61 11.36 -27.06 -7.99
C ARG A 61 12.57 -27.43 -7.16
N GLN A 62 12.41 -27.43 -5.83
CA GLN A 62 13.41 -27.87 -4.86
C GLN A 62 12.71 -28.65 -3.75
N THR A 63 13.28 -29.79 -3.35
CA THR A 63 12.70 -30.67 -2.33
C THR A 63 13.49 -30.71 -1.03
N ASP A 64 14.68 -30.13 -1.03
CA ASP A 64 15.71 -30.22 0.01
C ASP A 64 16.18 -28.83 0.46
N THR A 65 15.26 -28.01 0.98
CA THR A 65 15.58 -26.63 1.38
C THR A 65 16.18 -26.52 2.79
N VAL A 66 16.72 -25.34 3.11
CA VAL A 66 17.32 -25.03 4.42
C VAL A 66 16.38 -25.34 5.59
N LEU A 67 15.07 -25.14 5.40
CA LEU A 67 14.05 -25.41 6.42
C LEU A 67 13.33 -26.75 6.21
N GLY A 68 13.74 -27.56 5.23
CA GLY A 68 13.10 -28.83 4.90
C GLY A 68 11.70 -28.70 4.32
N VAL A 69 11.32 -27.51 3.83
CA VAL A 69 10.02 -27.25 3.21
C VAL A 69 10.17 -27.32 1.69
N PRO A 70 9.62 -28.33 1.01
CA PRO A 70 9.69 -28.44 -0.45
C PRO A 70 8.80 -27.39 -1.12
N GLY A 71 9.21 -26.97 -2.32
CA GLY A 71 8.51 -25.93 -3.06
C GLY A 71 9.26 -25.48 -4.30
N TYR A 72 8.92 -24.29 -4.78
CA TYR A 72 9.40 -23.71 -6.02
C TYR A 72 10.07 -22.39 -5.70
N PHE A 73 11.40 -22.36 -5.69
CA PHE A 73 12.18 -21.23 -5.17
C PHE A 73 12.93 -20.52 -6.27
N PHE A 74 12.99 -19.20 -6.17
CA PHE A 74 13.58 -18.36 -7.19
C PHE A 74 14.02 -17.02 -6.64
N LYS A 75 14.89 -16.35 -7.41
CA LYS A 75 15.34 -15.00 -7.14
C LYS A 75 14.66 -14.00 -8.06
N THR A 76 14.47 -12.80 -7.57
CA THR A 76 14.24 -11.66 -8.47
C THR A 76 15.52 -11.39 -9.29
N PRO A 77 15.43 -10.94 -10.56
CA PRO A 77 16.62 -10.66 -11.37
C PRO A 77 17.53 -9.58 -10.78
N SER A 78 16.98 -8.66 -9.97
CA SER A 78 17.75 -7.68 -9.22
C SER A 78 18.56 -8.26 -8.05
N GLY A 79 18.29 -9.52 -7.68
CA GLY A 79 18.91 -10.22 -6.54
C GLY A 79 18.46 -9.70 -5.17
N LYS A 80 17.50 -8.77 -5.11
CA LYS A 80 17.06 -8.12 -3.86
C LYS A 80 16.09 -8.96 -3.05
N PHE A 81 15.39 -9.88 -3.71
CA PHE A 81 14.38 -10.73 -3.09
C PHE A 81 14.58 -12.19 -3.43
N GLN A 82 14.46 -13.03 -2.41
CA GLN A 82 14.30 -14.48 -2.50
C GLN A 82 12.82 -14.78 -2.34
N CYS A 83 12.27 -15.60 -3.23
CA CYS A 83 10.85 -15.90 -3.26
C CYS A 83 10.62 -17.41 -3.41
N GLY A 84 9.44 -17.87 -3.00
CA GLY A 84 9.04 -19.23 -3.22
C GLY A 84 7.54 -19.44 -3.22
N ILE A 85 7.11 -20.53 -3.87
CA ILE A 85 5.78 -21.12 -3.73
C ILE A 85 5.95 -22.50 -3.10
N LEU A 86 5.45 -22.68 -1.89
CA LEU A 86 5.59 -23.88 -1.07
C LEU A 86 4.54 -24.93 -1.47
N ASP A 87 4.91 -26.20 -1.40
CA ASP A 87 3.98 -27.31 -1.71
C ASP A 87 2.79 -27.34 -0.72
N GLN A 88 3.03 -26.91 0.52
CA GLN A 88 2.01 -26.80 1.57
C GLN A 88 2.10 -25.44 2.27
N PRO A 89 0.94 -24.82 2.61
CA PRO A 89 0.93 -23.63 3.44
C PRO A 89 1.58 -23.91 4.80
N THR A 90 2.30 -22.94 5.33
CA THR A 90 3.01 -23.07 6.61
C THR A 90 2.95 -21.78 7.41
N HIS A 91 3.02 -21.90 8.73
CA HIS A 91 3.00 -20.81 9.67
C HIS A 91 4.44 -20.46 10.03
N ILE A 92 4.98 -19.41 9.41
CA ILE A 92 6.37 -19.04 9.67
C ILE A 92 6.44 -17.54 9.95
N SER A 93 6.35 -17.22 11.23
CA SER A 93 6.53 -15.87 11.79
C SER A 93 5.65 -14.79 11.13
N LEU A 94 4.56 -15.24 10.51
CA LEU A 94 3.54 -14.47 9.80
C LEU A 94 2.19 -14.83 10.45
N ASP A 95 1.29 -13.85 10.54
CA ASP A 95 -0.06 -13.95 11.13
C ASP A 95 -1.02 -14.81 10.26
N GLY A 96 -0.65 -16.06 10.00
CA GLY A 96 -1.46 -17.05 9.27
C GLY A 96 -0.64 -17.91 8.31
N PRO A 97 -1.23 -18.98 7.76
CA PRO A 97 -0.55 -19.87 6.84
C PRO A 97 -0.24 -19.14 5.52
N VAL A 98 1.00 -19.24 5.06
CA VAL A 98 1.46 -18.70 3.77
C VAL A 98 1.95 -19.82 2.88
N ALA A 99 1.68 -19.70 1.58
CA ALA A 99 2.10 -20.68 0.58
C ALA A 99 2.90 -20.06 -0.55
N ALA A 100 2.80 -18.75 -0.80
CA ALA A 100 3.73 -18.04 -1.68
C ALA A 100 4.25 -16.80 -0.97
N GLY A 101 5.51 -16.44 -1.19
CA GLY A 101 6.10 -15.29 -0.50
C GLY A 101 7.46 -14.87 -1.02
N CYS A 102 7.89 -13.70 -0.55
CA CYS A 102 9.18 -13.08 -0.87
C CYS A 102 9.80 -12.44 0.38
N GLN A 103 11.12 -12.48 0.45
CA GLN A 103 11.92 -11.91 1.54
C GLN A 103 13.12 -11.17 1.00
N GLY A 104 13.48 -10.07 1.65
CA GLY A 104 14.67 -9.31 1.30
C GLY A 104 14.90 -8.14 2.26
N THR A 105 16.15 -7.94 2.65
CA THR A 105 16.56 -6.85 3.54
C THR A 105 16.39 -5.46 2.93
N ALA A 106 16.32 -5.39 1.60
CA ALA A 106 16.11 -4.15 0.85
C ALA A 106 14.62 -3.85 0.60
N ALA A 107 13.68 -4.61 1.16
CA ALA A 107 12.26 -4.37 0.91
C ALA A 107 11.82 -3.03 1.50
N ALA A 108 11.02 -2.28 0.74
CA ALA A 108 10.19 -1.24 1.35
C ALA A 108 9.17 -1.89 2.29
N ILE A 109 8.85 -1.20 3.38
CA ILE A 109 7.84 -1.60 4.37
C ILE A 109 6.47 -1.04 3.93
N PRO A 110 5.38 -1.82 4.01
CA PRO A 110 4.04 -1.30 3.70
C PRO A 110 3.68 -0.10 4.56
N SER A 111 2.96 0.88 3.98
CA SER A 111 2.49 2.03 4.74
C SER A 111 1.59 1.60 5.90
N GLY A 112 1.87 2.12 7.10
CA GLY A 112 1.15 1.77 8.32
C GLY A 112 1.77 0.62 9.12
N GLU A 113 2.73 -0.10 8.54
CA GLU A 113 3.48 -1.14 9.25
C GLU A 113 4.69 -0.59 10.01
N LYS A 114 5.16 -1.35 11.00
CA LYS A 114 6.37 -1.02 11.76
C LYS A 114 7.61 -1.49 11.00
N ASP A 115 8.68 -0.69 11.08
CA ASP A 115 9.97 -1.07 10.52
C ASP A 115 10.55 -2.33 11.20
N CYS A 116 11.24 -3.16 10.41
CA CYS A 116 11.91 -4.36 10.88
C CYS A 116 13.23 -4.04 11.60
N VAL A 117 13.12 -3.39 12.75
CA VAL A 117 14.25 -3.00 13.60
C VAL A 117 14.47 -4.03 14.72
N SER A 118 15.73 -4.30 15.06
CA SER A 118 16.08 -5.04 16.28
C SER A 118 15.97 -4.15 17.52
N SER A 119 15.53 -4.73 18.64
CA SER A 119 15.79 -4.19 19.97
C SER A 119 17.15 -4.68 20.49
N GLY A 120 18.25 -4.04 20.09
CA GLY A 120 19.61 -4.31 20.62
C GLY A 120 20.64 -4.74 19.57
N ASN A 121 21.64 -5.53 19.97
CA ASN A 121 22.79 -5.97 19.14
C ASN A 121 22.52 -7.24 18.30
N THR A 122 21.26 -7.66 18.15
CA THR A 122 20.85 -8.81 17.33
C THR A 122 20.66 -8.39 15.88
N GLN A 123 20.91 -9.31 14.93
CA GLN A 123 20.66 -9.07 13.52
C GLN A 123 19.18 -8.68 13.30
N PRO A 124 18.89 -7.55 12.63
CA PRO A 124 17.52 -7.12 12.38
C PRO A 124 16.74 -8.19 11.62
N PRO A 125 15.46 -8.42 12.00
CA PRO A 125 14.60 -9.29 11.25
C PRO A 125 14.44 -8.74 9.82
N MET A 126 14.25 -9.64 8.87
CA MET A 126 14.07 -9.29 7.48
C MET A 126 12.59 -9.05 7.19
N PRO A 127 12.26 -8.05 6.35
CA PRO A 127 10.95 -7.93 5.74
C PRO A 127 10.56 -9.22 4.99
N ALA A 128 9.38 -9.74 5.28
CA ALA A 128 8.78 -10.89 4.62
C ALA A 128 7.34 -10.58 4.21
N PHE A 129 7.03 -10.99 2.98
CA PHE A 129 5.71 -10.86 2.38
C PHE A 129 5.21 -12.26 2.05
N GLY A 130 3.97 -12.55 2.37
CA GLY A 130 3.38 -13.83 2.08
C GLY A 130 1.94 -13.68 1.62
N VAL A 131 1.48 -14.65 0.84
CA VAL A 131 0.08 -14.85 0.51
C VAL A 131 -0.26 -16.31 0.74
N GLY A 132 -1.41 -16.54 1.34
CA GLY A 132 -1.95 -17.87 1.62
C GLY A 132 -3.47 -17.84 1.73
N PRO A 133 -4.08 -18.91 2.27
CA PRO A 133 -5.54 -19.04 2.35
C PRO A 133 -6.21 -17.91 3.15
N SER A 134 -5.52 -17.37 4.16
CA SER A 134 -5.99 -16.23 4.97
C SER A 134 -5.79 -14.88 4.28
N GLY A 135 -5.14 -14.87 3.12
CA GLY A 135 -4.81 -13.68 2.36
C GLY A 135 -3.32 -13.36 2.32
N ALA A 136 -3.00 -12.18 1.78
CA ALA A 136 -1.70 -11.56 1.80
C ALA A 136 -1.40 -10.86 3.15
N GLN A 137 -0.13 -10.91 3.55
CA GLN A 137 0.36 -10.40 4.82
C GLN A 137 1.82 -9.98 4.74
N PHE A 138 2.23 -9.19 5.72
CA PHE A 138 3.59 -8.72 5.93
C PHE A 138 4.01 -9.06 7.36
N ALA A 139 5.28 -9.44 7.55
CA ALA A 139 5.89 -9.49 8.87
C ALA A 139 7.41 -9.27 8.79
N CYS A 140 7.98 -9.01 9.95
CA CYS A 140 9.42 -9.02 10.16
C CYS A 140 9.83 -10.35 10.76
N THR A 141 10.69 -11.11 10.07
CA THR A 141 11.10 -12.45 10.51
C THR A 141 12.61 -12.66 10.44
N ALA A 142 13.16 -13.44 11.36
CA ALA A 142 14.55 -13.91 11.30
C ALA A 142 14.69 -15.19 10.44
N ASP A 143 13.57 -15.83 10.07
CA ASP A 143 13.56 -17.10 9.36
C ASP A 143 13.73 -16.92 7.85
N ALA A 144 14.51 -17.81 7.22
CA ALA A 144 14.76 -17.81 5.77
C ALA A 144 13.74 -18.68 5.01
N VAL A 145 12.46 -18.42 5.23
CA VAL A 145 11.30 -19.19 4.74
C VAL A 145 11.28 -19.42 3.24
N PHE A 146 11.49 -18.35 2.49
CA PHE A 146 11.37 -18.30 1.04
C PHE A 146 12.75 -18.34 0.37
N TYR A 147 13.76 -18.81 1.10
CA TYR A 147 15.10 -19.05 0.59
C TYR A 147 15.21 -20.51 0.15
N GLY A 148 15.37 -20.70 -1.16
CA GLY A 148 15.83 -21.97 -1.70
C GLY A 148 17.35 -22.10 -1.59
N HIS A 149 17.90 -23.00 -2.41
CA HIS A 149 19.34 -23.17 -2.57
C HIS A 149 20.05 -21.87 -2.98
N ALA A 150 21.33 -21.78 -2.65
CA ALA A 150 22.16 -20.62 -2.97
C ALA A 150 22.27 -20.37 -4.49
N ASP A 151 22.03 -21.37 -5.32
CA ASP A 151 22.03 -21.32 -6.79
C ASP A 151 20.61 -21.23 -7.40
N ALA A 152 19.57 -21.00 -6.58
CA ALA A 152 18.19 -20.87 -7.07
C ALA A 152 18.11 -19.88 -8.26
N PRO A 153 17.46 -20.28 -9.36
CA PRO A 153 17.45 -19.49 -10.59
C PRO A 153 16.64 -18.20 -10.43
N ALA A 154 16.94 -17.20 -11.25
CA ALA A 154 16.16 -15.98 -11.29
C ALA A 154 14.90 -16.18 -12.15
N LEU A 155 13.74 -15.68 -11.69
CA LEU A 155 12.53 -15.58 -12.51
C LEU A 155 12.64 -14.33 -13.40
N PRO A 156 12.83 -14.45 -14.73
CA PRO A 156 13.13 -13.32 -15.60
C PRO A 156 12.01 -12.26 -15.60
N TYR A 157 12.36 -11.00 -15.85
CA TYR A 157 11.35 -9.95 -15.99
C TYR A 157 10.36 -10.28 -17.12
N GLY A 158 9.10 -9.91 -16.89
CA GLY A 158 7.98 -10.26 -17.78
C GLY A 158 7.56 -11.73 -17.68
N SER A 159 8.17 -12.54 -16.80
CA SER A 159 7.79 -13.94 -16.62
C SER A 159 6.90 -14.14 -15.39
N LYS A 160 5.97 -15.09 -15.50
CA LYS A 160 5.06 -15.49 -14.43
C LYS A 160 5.23 -16.98 -14.11
N LEU A 161 5.57 -17.28 -12.86
CA LEU A 161 5.55 -18.64 -12.33
C LEU A 161 4.20 -18.88 -11.68
N THR A 162 3.50 -19.93 -12.12
CA THR A 162 2.21 -20.35 -11.55
C THR A 162 2.32 -21.79 -11.07
N VAL A 163 1.95 -22.02 -9.81
CA VAL A 163 1.94 -23.33 -9.15
C VAL A 163 0.67 -23.43 -8.32
N GLY A 164 -0.20 -24.38 -8.66
CA GLY A 164 -1.52 -24.49 -8.05
C GLY A 164 -2.33 -23.20 -8.23
N ASN A 165 -2.79 -22.62 -7.13
CA ASN A 165 -3.56 -21.37 -7.11
C ASN A 165 -2.69 -20.13 -6.87
N TYR A 166 -1.36 -20.27 -6.90
CA TYR A 166 -0.45 -19.17 -6.61
C TYR A 166 0.32 -18.78 -7.87
N SER A 167 0.38 -17.48 -8.11
CA SER A 167 1.08 -16.90 -9.26
C SER A 167 2.01 -15.78 -8.83
N CYS A 168 3.28 -15.88 -9.18
CA CYS A 168 4.28 -14.82 -8.97
C CYS A 168 4.75 -14.24 -10.31
N LEU A 169 4.56 -12.94 -10.49
CA LEU A 169 4.93 -12.19 -11.69
C LEU A 169 6.13 -11.29 -11.39
N SER A 170 7.25 -11.55 -12.07
CA SER A 170 8.46 -10.75 -12.00
C SER A 170 8.43 -9.61 -13.03
N GLN A 171 8.57 -8.37 -12.58
CA GLN A 171 8.61 -7.17 -13.42
C GLN A 171 9.77 -6.27 -12.99
N GLU A 172 10.20 -5.36 -13.86
CA GLU A 172 11.24 -4.39 -13.52
C GLU A 172 10.84 -3.50 -12.33
N ALA A 173 9.54 -3.19 -12.20
CA ALA A 173 9.00 -2.44 -11.08
C ALA A 173 9.07 -3.22 -9.75
N GLY A 174 9.15 -4.55 -9.77
CA GLY A 174 9.11 -5.40 -8.59
C GLY A 174 8.39 -6.71 -8.86
N ILE A 175 8.16 -7.46 -7.79
CA ILE A 175 7.48 -8.75 -7.87
C ILE A 175 6.11 -8.71 -7.21
N THR A 176 5.13 -9.32 -7.86
CA THR A 176 3.78 -9.50 -7.34
C THR A 176 3.50 -11.00 -7.19
N CYS A 177 3.12 -11.47 -6.01
CA CYS A 177 2.58 -12.83 -5.85
C CYS A 177 1.11 -12.76 -5.41
N THR A 178 0.31 -13.66 -5.98
CA THR A 178 -1.16 -13.63 -5.91
C THR A 178 -1.68 -15.01 -5.53
N LEU A 179 -2.72 -15.06 -4.71
CA LEU A 179 -3.62 -16.21 -4.59
C LEU A 179 -4.76 -16.01 -5.60
N ASP A 180 -4.72 -16.76 -6.69
CA ASP A 180 -5.57 -16.55 -7.87
C ASP A 180 -7.06 -16.79 -7.57
N THR A 181 -7.39 -17.61 -6.58
CA THR A 181 -8.79 -17.93 -6.20
C THR A 181 -9.48 -16.77 -5.49
N THR A 182 -8.76 -16.02 -4.67
CA THR A 182 -9.33 -14.87 -3.93
C THR A 182 -8.97 -13.55 -4.61
N GLY A 183 -7.86 -13.52 -5.35
CA GLY A 183 -7.22 -12.31 -5.86
C GLY A 183 -6.35 -11.59 -4.82
N ALA A 184 -6.18 -12.15 -3.61
CA ALA A 184 -5.30 -11.56 -2.61
C ALA A 184 -3.87 -11.57 -3.14
N TYR A 185 -3.15 -10.47 -2.95
CA TYR A 185 -1.80 -10.33 -3.48
C TYR A 185 -0.93 -9.45 -2.60
N PHE A 186 0.38 -9.63 -2.72
CA PHE A 186 1.33 -8.61 -2.31
C PHE A 186 2.16 -8.18 -3.51
N PHE A 187 2.72 -6.99 -3.43
CA PHE A 187 3.80 -6.55 -4.28
C PHE A 187 4.93 -6.02 -3.42
N VAL A 188 6.16 -6.31 -3.85
CA VAL A 188 7.37 -5.82 -3.18
C VAL A 188 8.43 -5.41 -4.20
N SER A 189 9.07 -4.30 -3.89
CA SER A 189 10.26 -3.77 -4.57
C SER A 189 11.16 -3.11 -3.51
N ALA A 190 12.33 -2.64 -3.93
CA ALA A 190 13.20 -1.89 -3.03
C ALA A 190 12.64 -0.51 -2.65
N GLN A 191 11.66 -0.01 -3.40
CA GLN A 191 11.17 1.37 -3.29
C GLN A 191 9.75 1.46 -2.73
N SER A 192 8.93 0.43 -2.96
CA SER A 192 7.55 0.38 -2.50
C SER A 192 7.08 -1.05 -2.33
N SER A 193 6.11 -1.22 -1.45
CA SER A 193 5.45 -2.49 -1.17
C SER A 193 3.98 -2.28 -0.85
N ARG A 194 3.15 -3.28 -1.14
CA ARG A 194 1.73 -3.28 -0.78
C ARG A 194 1.25 -4.70 -0.52
N VAL A 195 0.33 -4.83 0.42
CA VAL A 195 -0.36 -6.08 0.76
C VAL A 195 -1.84 -5.84 0.61
N VAL A 196 -2.53 -6.70 -0.14
CA VAL A 196 -3.95 -6.54 -0.46
C VAL A 196 -4.65 -7.89 -0.29
N ASN A 197 -5.58 -7.94 0.67
CA ASN A 197 -6.50 -9.05 0.86
C ASN A 197 -7.73 -8.80 0.01
N SER A 198 -7.91 -9.59 -1.04
CA SER A 198 -8.94 -9.30 -2.03
C SER A 198 -10.34 -9.57 -1.48
N SER A 199 -11.15 -8.51 -1.53
CA SER A 199 -12.49 -8.54 -2.12
C SER A 199 -12.51 -7.60 -3.34
N GLY A 200 -11.69 -7.89 -4.35
CA GLY A 200 -11.66 -7.20 -5.64
C GLY A 200 -10.61 -6.10 -5.71
N GLY A 201 -9.72 -6.21 -6.70
CA GLY A 201 -8.78 -5.15 -7.01
C GLY A 201 -9.50 -3.87 -7.43
N ASN A 202 -9.49 -2.87 -6.56
CA ASN A 202 -9.14 -1.51 -6.92
C ASN A 202 -8.69 -0.76 -5.65
N GLN A 203 -7.77 0.16 -5.85
CA GLN A 203 -7.12 1.02 -4.87
C GLN A 203 -8.01 1.40 -3.66
N GLY A 204 -7.69 0.81 -2.49
CA GLY A 204 -8.07 1.28 -1.16
C GLY A 204 -9.47 0.90 -0.65
N SER A 205 -9.60 -0.15 0.16
CA SER A 205 -10.73 -0.27 1.09
C SER A 205 -10.38 -1.10 2.33
N GLY A 206 -10.00 -0.40 3.41
CA GLY A 206 -10.33 -0.90 4.74
C GLY A 206 -11.85 -0.95 4.85
N LYS A 207 -12.42 -2.09 5.23
CA LYS A 207 -13.84 -2.18 5.53
C LYS A 207 -14.13 -1.22 6.70
N ILE A 208 -14.99 -0.24 6.49
CA ILE A 208 -15.42 0.72 7.50
C ILE A 208 -16.66 0.14 8.18
N VAL A 209 -16.67 0.18 9.50
CA VAL A 209 -17.88 -0.12 10.28
C VAL A 209 -18.86 1.03 10.07
N VAL A 210 -20.03 0.73 9.53
CA VAL A 210 -21.06 1.72 9.24
C VAL A 210 -21.53 2.36 10.55
N PRO A 211 -21.31 3.68 10.76
CA PRO A 211 -21.78 4.36 11.95
C PRO A 211 -23.31 4.36 12.05
N ASP A 212 -23.85 4.34 13.27
CA ASP A 212 -25.27 4.62 13.48
C ASP A 212 -25.51 6.12 13.40
N VAL A 213 -26.30 6.54 12.41
CA VAL A 213 -26.69 7.94 12.19
C VAL A 213 -28.18 8.16 12.40
N ARG A 214 -28.91 7.15 12.91
CA ARG A 214 -30.33 7.30 13.26
C ARG A 214 -30.51 8.34 14.37
N GLY A 215 -31.56 9.13 14.27
CA GLY A 215 -31.84 10.26 15.16
C GLY A 215 -31.06 11.54 14.83
N GLU A 216 -30.08 11.49 13.92
CA GLU A 216 -29.34 12.67 13.48
C GLU A 216 -30.05 13.42 12.36
N ARG A 217 -29.78 14.73 12.25
CA ARG A 217 -30.24 15.53 11.11
C ARG A 217 -29.50 15.10 9.83
N PRO A 218 -30.13 15.14 8.64
CA PRO A 218 -29.54 14.61 7.40
C PRO A 218 -28.17 15.21 7.04
N ALA A 219 -27.99 16.52 7.26
CA ALA A 219 -26.71 17.18 7.03
C ALA A 219 -25.60 16.64 7.95
N LYS A 220 -25.90 16.49 9.25
CA LYS A 220 -24.95 15.95 10.24
C LYS A 220 -24.70 14.47 10.02
N ALA A 221 -25.72 13.69 9.68
CA ALA A 221 -25.59 12.28 9.32
C ALA A 221 -24.68 12.10 8.09
N THR A 222 -24.84 12.92 7.05
CA THR A 222 -23.98 12.89 5.85
C THR A 222 -22.53 13.22 6.20
N GLN A 223 -22.30 14.19 7.09
CA GLN A 223 -20.97 14.52 7.58
C GLN A 223 -20.33 13.37 8.36
N LEU A 224 -21.05 12.77 9.31
CA LEU A 224 -20.55 11.63 10.10
C LEU A 224 -20.17 10.43 9.22
N LEU A 225 -20.95 10.17 8.16
CA LEU A 225 -20.62 9.17 7.16
C LEU A 225 -19.37 9.55 6.36
N GLY A 226 -19.27 10.81 5.93
CA GLY A 226 -18.10 11.35 5.23
C GLY A 226 -16.80 11.24 6.04
N ASP A 227 -16.85 11.58 7.33
CA ASP A 227 -15.72 11.48 8.26
C ASP A 227 -15.27 10.02 8.45
N ALA A 228 -16.21 9.07 8.40
CA ALA A 228 -15.93 7.63 8.39
C ALA A 228 -15.42 7.12 7.02
N GLY A 229 -15.42 7.96 5.99
CA GLY A 229 -15.03 7.59 4.63
C GLY A 229 -16.13 6.88 3.84
N LEU A 230 -17.39 7.12 4.17
CA LEU A 230 -18.61 6.64 3.48
C LEU A 230 -19.34 7.81 2.82
N THR A 231 -20.34 7.53 1.99
CA THR A 231 -21.21 8.55 1.38
C THR A 231 -22.65 8.39 1.87
N GLY A 232 -23.35 9.50 2.13
CA GLY A 232 -24.74 9.48 2.59
C GLY A 232 -25.71 9.88 1.48
N LYS A 233 -26.69 9.03 1.19
CA LYS A 233 -27.81 9.35 0.29
C LYS A 233 -29.10 9.52 1.07
N THR A 234 -29.61 10.74 1.09
CA THR A 234 -30.85 11.06 1.82
C THR A 234 -32.09 10.74 0.96
N VAL A 235 -33.08 10.08 1.57
CA VAL A 235 -34.42 9.83 1.01
C VAL A 235 -35.45 10.47 1.94
N GLY A 236 -36.27 11.36 1.39
CA GLY A 236 -37.19 12.23 2.14
C GLY A 236 -36.64 13.65 2.33
N GLY A 237 -37.33 14.46 3.14
CA GLY A 237 -37.02 15.87 3.40
C GLY A 237 -35.84 16.12 4.35
N THR A 238 -35.12 17.21 4.11
CA THR A 238 -33.91 17.59 4.88
C THR A 238 -34.14 18.67 5.94
N ASP A 239 -35.31 19.32 5.91
CA ASP A 239 -35.57 20.56 6.64
C ASP A 239 -36.53 20.36 7.83
N ARG A 240 -37.58 21.18 7.93
CA ARG A 240 -38.66 20.97 8.91
C ARG A 240 -39.76 20.13 8.26
N GLY A 241 -40.31 19.21 9.03
CA GLY A 241 -41.46 18.41 8.65
C GLY A 241 -42.72 19.28 8.50
N PRO A 242 -43.77 18.76 7.86
CA PRO A 242 -45.03 19.47 7.62
C PRO A 242 -45.76 19.88 8.91
N ALA A 243 -45.51 19.22 10.05
CA ALA A 243 -46.02 19.63 11.36
C ALA A 243 -45.08 20.59 12.13
N GLY A 244 -44.02 21.09 11.48
CA GLY A 244 -43.06 22.03 12.05
C GLY A 244 -41.94 21.37 12.88
N GLY A 245 -41.95 20.04 13.02
CA GLY A 245 -40.90 19.28 13.68
C GLY A 245 -39.62 19.15 12.83
N GLN A 246 -38.60 18.55 13.42
CA GLN A 246 -37.28 18.40 12.78
C GLN A 246 -37.20 17.07 12.04
N CYS A 247 -36.76 17.09 10.77
CA CYS A 247 -36.43 15.87 10.03
C CYS A 247 -35.14 15.26 10.57
N VAL A 248 -35.19 13.97 10.89
CA VAL A 248 -34.07 13.15 11.36
C VAL A 248 -34.03 11.85 10.57
N VAL A 249 -32.87 11.18 10.56
CA VAL A 249 -32.74 9.84 9.98
C VAL A 249 -33.50 8.83 10.85
N VAL A 250 -34.49 8.16 10.28
CA VAL A 250 -35.29 7.13 10.97
C VAL A 250 -34.83 5.71 10.61
N SER A 251 -34.26 5.53 9.43
CA SER A 251 -33.64 4.27 9.02
C SER A 251 -32.41 4.52 8.15
N GLN A 252 -31.48 3.57 8.19
CA GLN A 252 -30.29 3.59 7.36
C GLN A 252 -30.05 2.21 6.76
N GLN A 253 -29.52 2.17 5.55
CA GLN A 253 -29.12 0.94 4.87
C GLN A 253 -27.80 1.16 4.14
N PRO A 254 -26.78 0.29 4.32
CA PRO A 254 -26.67 -0.80 5.29
C PRO A 254 -26.90 -0.42 6.76
N GLU A 255 -27.30 -1.41 7.58
CA GLU A 255 -27.56 -1.22 9.01
C GLU A 255 -26.32 -0.76 9.76
N ALA A 256 -26.53 -0.06 10.88
CA ALA A 256 -25.47 0.34 11.79
C ALA A 256 -24.65 -0.89 12.26
N GLY A 257 -23.33 -0.73 12.34
CA GLY A 257 -22.42 -1.80 12.75
C GLY A 257 -22.07 -2.80 11.63
N SER A 258 -22.74 -2.74 10.47
CA SER A 258 -22.37 -3.53 9.30
C SER A 258 -21.01 -3.09 8.74
N LYS A 259 -20.36 -3.95 7.94
CA LYS A 259 -19.09 -3.64 7.29
C LYS A 259 -19.36 -3.19 5.86
N ALA A 260 -18.94 -1.98 5.52
CA ALA A 260 -19.05 -1.42 4.18
C ALA A 260 -17.68 -1.05 3.62
N ASP A 261 -17.57 -0.97 2.29
CA ASP A 261 -16.36 -0.51 1.63
C ASP A 261 -16.18 1.00 1.79
N LYS A 262 -14.92 1.47 1.73
CA LYS A 262 -14.64 2.90 1.68
C LYS A 262 -15.28 3.53 0.44
N GLY A 263 -16.00 4.62 0.64
CA GLY A 263 -16.81 5.29 -0.36
C GLY A 263 -18.19 4.67 -0.57
N ALA A 264 -18.55 3.59 0.12
CA ALA A 264 -19.88 2.98 -0.01
C ALA A 264 -21.00 3.96 0.36
N GLU A 265 -22.10 3.87 -0.38
CA GLU A 265 -23.27 4.70 -0.19
C GLU A 265 -24.20 4.09 0.87
N ILE A 266 -24.49 4.87 1.90
CA ILE A 266 -25.47 4.58 2.94
C ILE A 266 -26.74 5.36 2.63
N THR A 267 -27.81 4.64 2.30
CA THR A 267 -29.12 5.23 2.12
C THR A 267 -29.74 5.54 3.48
N MET A 268 -30.10 6.79 3.72
CA MET A 268 -30.74 7.26 4.94
C MET A 268 -32.17 7.68 4.61
N GLN A 269 -33.17 7.05 5.23
CA GLN A 269 -34.54 7.54 5.15
C GLN A 269 -34.80 8.51 6.30
N THR A 270 -35.45 9.62 5.97
CA THR A 270 -35.76 10.69 6.92
C THR A 270 -37.22 10.66 7.30
N GLY A 271 -37.50 11.12 8.52
CA GLY A 271 -38.84 11.27 9.05
C GLY A 271 -38.86 12.33 10.14
N GLU A 272 -40.06 12.82 10.44
CA GLU A 272 -40.27 13.76 11.53
C GLU A 272 -40.13 13.02 12.87
N ALA A 273 -39.44 13.64 13.84
CA ALA A 273 -39.30 13.11 15.18
C ALA A 273 -40.69 12.97 15.85
N GLY A 274 -41.29 11.77 15.72
CA GLY A 274 -42.70 11.52 16.08
C GLY A 274 -43.48 10.66 15.08
N GLY A 275 -42.89 10.30 13.92
CA GLY A 275 -43.47 9.32 12.98
C GLY A 275 -44.16 9.91 11.75
N GLY A 276 -44.04 11.22 11.51
CA GLY A 276 -44.48 11.87 10.27
C GLY A 276 -43.47 11.69 9.12
N THR A 277 -43.94 11.72 7.87
CA THR A 277 -43.04 11.71 6.71
C THR A 277 -42.39 13.07 6.52
N CYS A 278 -41.07 13.05 6.32
CA CYS A 278 -40.34 14.05 5.56
C CYS A 278 -40.17 13.50 4.13
#